data_AF-A0A2C9LZ99-F1
#
_entry.id   AF-A0A2C9LZ99-F1
#
_cell.length_a   1.000
_cell.length_b   1.000
_cell.length_c   1.000
_cell.angle_alpha   90.00
_cell.angle_beta   90.00
_cell.angle_gamma   90.00
#
_symmetry.space_group_name_H-M   'P 1'
#
loop_
_entity.id
_entity.type
_entity.pdbx_description
1 polymer ?
#
loop_
_entity_poly.entity_id
_entity_poly.type
_entity_poly.pdbx_seq_one_letter_code
_entity_poly.pdbx_strand_id
1 'polypeptide(L)'
;MRFNLRSSQDNSKFGVHVLVVLLGITSWSIMNGLWVELPILVVHLPEGWTLPSYLTIICQFGNIGPLVFSLLVYLTPRKKIETPTAFVIVVALTLCAALYGFLWQQRSPIGSKEHSVALMSLTLCQSIFAATTSMAYLAFMSHLKAQYIGSIFIGMSLSGLIPALAAIGQVPGEVECVTNASNITNVSLVYETRNFSQSILLDLNLLGPGMEMASNHNVDSARHLQNVNGSEVSLRHYNEEPSFSVKYFFLMLASLGGFSFLSLVLLIHHPYCKTEHVDTKKEDNCRLVQINR
;
A
#
# COMPACT_ATOMS: atom_id res chain seq x y z
N MET A 1 -25.42 -33.16 6.41
CA MET A 1 -25.99 -31.98 5.73
C MET A 1 -24.93 -31.46 4.75
N ARG A 2 -24.91 -31.96 3.51
CA ARG A 2 -23.99 -31.45 2.47
C ARG A 2 -24.53 -30.10 2.02
N PHE A 3 -23.84 -29.01 2.34
CA PHE A 3 -24.18 -27.68 1.86
C PHE A 3 -24.13 -27.68 0.33
N ASN A 4 -25.30 -27.52 -0.29
CA ASN A 4 -25.49 -27.34 -1.73
C ASN A 4 -25.04 -25.92 -2.12
N LEU A 5 -23.79 -25.54 -1.82
CA LEU A 5 -23.22 -24.23 -2.16
C LEU A 5 -22.91 -24.10 -3.66
N ARG A 6 -22.92 -25.21 -4.40
CA ARG A 6 -22.47 -25.25 -5.80
C ARG A 6 -23.54 -24.81 -6.81
N SER A 7 -24.83 -24.84 -6.47
CA SER A 7 -25.89 -24.45 -7.41
C SER A 7 -26.19 -22.94 -7.48
N SER A 8 -25.62 -22.13 -6.59
CA SER A 8 -25.79 -20.66 -6.63
C SER A 8 -24.64 -19.94 -7.32
N GLN A 9 -23.58 -20.64 -7.72
CA GLN A 9 -22.40 -20.04 -8.36
C GLN A 9 -22.64 -19.73 -9.87
N ASP A 10 -23.63 -20.37 -10.48
CA ASP A 10 -23.90 -20.32 -11.93
C ASP A 10 -24.59 -19.05 -12.46
N ASN A 11 -25.04 -18.13 -11.60
CA ASN A 11 -25.69 -16.87 -12.01
C ASN A 11 -24.97 -15.62 -11.48
N SER A 12 -23.71 -15.76 -11.06
CA SER A 12 -22.93 -14.61 -10.60
C SER A 12 -22.54 -13.71 -11.78
N LYS A 13 -22.84 -12.41 -11.64
CA LYS A 13 -22.55 -11.42 -12.68
C LYS A 13 -21.07 -11.06 -12.65
N PHE A 14 -20.34 -11.35 -13.72
CA PHE A 14 -18.91 -11.04 -13.85
C PHE A 14 -18.59 -9.55 -13.59
N GLY A 15 -19.43 -8.64 -14.09
CA GLY A 15 -19.24 -7.20 -13.85
C GLY A 15 -19.23 -6.81 -12.37
N VAL A 16 -20.01 -7.49 -11.53
CA VAL A 16 -20.03 -7.23 -10.08
C VAL A 16 -18.74 -7.73 -9.43
N HIS A 17 -18.19 -8.86 -9.87
CA HIS A 17 -16.86 -9.31 -9.40
C HIS A 17 -15.78 -8.27 -9.72
N VAL A 18 -15.76 -7.71 -10.93
CA VAL A 18 -14.79 -6.67 -11.32
C VAL A 18 -14.94 -5.42 -10.46
N LEU A 19 -16.17 -4.94 -10.24
CA LEU A 19 -16.43 -3.78 -9.38
C LEU A 19 -15.97 -4.02 -7.94
N VAL A 20 -16.23 -5.20 -7.40
CA VAL A 20 -15.78 -5.60 -6.05
C VAL A 20 -14.25 -5.69 -5.96
N VAL A 21 -13.57 -6.21 -7.00
CA VAL A 21 -12.10 -6.20 -7.07
C VAL A 21 -11.56 -4.76 -7.08
N LEU A 22 -12.14 -3.88 -7.91
CA LEU A 22 -11.75 -2.46 -7.96
C LEU A 22 -11.92 -1.75 -6.62
N LEU A 23 -13.00 -2.08 -5.88
CA LEU A 23 -13.20 -1.57 -4.53
C LEU A 23 -12.04 -1.97 -3.61
N GLY A 24 -11.66 -3.24 -3.63
CA GLY A 24 -10.60 -3.81 -2.78
C GLY A 24 -9.20 -3.23 -3.04
N ILE A 25 -8.90 -2.87 -4.29
CA ILE A 25 -7.58 -2.36 -4.69
C ILE A 25 -7.19 -1.09 -3.91
N THR A 26 -8.13 -0.19 -3.63
CA THR A 26 -7.83 1.09 -2.94
C THR A 26 -7.58 0.94 -1.43
N SER A 27 -7.84 -0.24 -0.85
CA SER A 27 -7.75 -0.45 0.60
C SER A 27 -6.36 -0.15 1.18
N TRP A 28 -5.31 -0.64 0.53
CA TRP A 28 -3.92 -0.54 0.98
C TRP A 28 -2.97 0.02 -0.07
N SER A 29 -3.44 0.30 -1.29
CA SER A 29 -2.54 0.70 -2.40
C SER A 29 -1.78 1.99 -2.13
N ILE A 30 -2.38 2.94 -1.43
CA ILE A 30 -1.75 4.22 -1.10
C ILE A 30 -0.67 4.03 -0.03
N MET A 31 -0.95 3.23 1.01
CA MET A 31 0.04 2.93 2.05
C MET A 31 1.21 2.13 1.47
N ASN A 32 0.92 1.10 0.67
CA ASN A 32 1.93 0.31 -0.02
C ASN A 32 2.76 1.17 -0.97
N GLY A 33 2.11 2.10 -1.69
CA GLY A 33 2.78 3.07 -2.53
C GLY A 33 3.73 3.97 -1.75
N LEU A 34 3.33 4.48 -0.58
CA LEU A 34 4.21 5.27 0.28
C LEU A 34 5.48 4.51 0.67
N TRP A 35 5.36 3.22 1.01
CA TRP A 35 6.51 2.38 1.37
C TRP A 35 7.42 2.09 0.18
N VAL A 36 6.84 1.91 -1.01
CA VAL A 36 7.60 1.68 -2.24
C VAL A 36 8.38 2.93 -2.66
N GLU A 37 7.80 4.12 -2.50
CA GLU A 37 8.44 5.41 -2.80
C GLU A 37 9.41 5.87 -1.71
N LEU A 38 9.37 5.24 -0.54
CA LEU A 38 10.14 5.66 0.63
C LEU A 38 11.65 5.85 0.38
N PRO A 39 12.35 4.99 -0.39
CA PRO A 39 13.76 5.21 -0.71
C PRO A 39 14.03 6.54 -1.42
N ILE A 40 13.11 6.99 -2.29
CA ILE A 40 13.22 8.27 -3.00
C ILE A 40 12.88 9.42 -2.05
N LEU A 41 11.85 9.27 -1.21
CA LEU A 41 11.45 10.29 -0.22
C LEU A 41 12.58 10.60 0.76
N VAL A 42 13.27 9.57 1.26
CA VAL A 42 14.36 9.69 2.24
C VAL A 42 15.50 10.57 1.74
N VAL A 43 15.76 10.62 0.43
CA VAL A 43 16.82 11.47 -0.15
C VAL A 43 16.38 12.94 -0.25
N HIS A 44 15.08 13.20 -0.43
CA HIS A 44 14.54 14.54 -0.69
C HIS A 44 13.98 15.25 0.56
N LEU A 45 13.65 14.51 1.61
CA LEU A 45 13.03 15.02 2.82
C LEU A 45 14.06 15.34 3.92
N PRO A 46 13.82 16.36 4.76
CA PRO A 46 14.78 16.81 5.78
C PRO A 46 15.04 15.77 6.89
N GLU A 47 14.15 14.79 7.08
CA GLU A 47 14.29 13.72 8.07
C GLU A 47 15.30 12.64 7.66
N GLY A 48 15.59 12.49 6.37
CA GLY A 48 16.47 11.42 5.88
C GLY A 48 16.02 10.04 6.34
N TRP A 49 16.98 9.21 6.75
CA TRP A 49 16.75 7.82 7.20
C TRP A 49 16.00 7.69 8.53
N THR A 50 15.68 8.80 9.21
CA THR A 50 14.79 8.77 10.39
C THR A 50 13.31 8.79 10.02
N LEU A 51 12.99 9.13 8.76
CA LEU A 51 11.62 9.18 8.25
C LEU A 51 10.86 7.84 8.41
N PRO A 52 11.41 6.67 8.03
CA PRO A 52 10.71 5.39 8.17
C PRO A 52 10.31 5.09 9.62
N SER A 53 11.15 5.47 10.58
CA SER A 53 10.87 5.29 12.00
C SER A 53 9.69 6.15 12.45
N TYR A 54 9.62 7.42 12.02
CA TYR A 54 8.48 8.29 12.30
C TYR A 54 7.19 7.77 11.67
N LEU A 55 7.23 7.38 10.39
CA LEU A 55 6.06 6.82 9.70
C LEU A 55 5.57 5.53 10.39
N THR A 56 6.48 4.66 10.84
CA THR A 56 6.11 3.45 11.58
C THR A 56 5.33 3.78 12.85
N ILE A 57 5.84 4.71 13.67
CA ILE A 57 5.16 5.14 14.90
C ILE A 57 3.78 5.75 14.58
N ILE A 58 3.71 6.60 13.55
CA ILE A 58 2.46 7.21 13.08
C ILE A 58 1.45 6.14 12.66
N CYS A 59 1.89 5.11 11.93
CA CYS A 59 1.05 4.01 11.51
C CYS A 59 0.45 3.22 12.67
N GLN A 60 1.15 3.12 13.82
CA GLN A 60 0.59 2.45 15.00
C GLN A 60 -0.64 3.17 15.56
N PHE A 61 -0.71 4.51 15.46
CA PHE A 61 -1.90 5.27 15.82
C PHE A 61 -3.07 5.03 14.85
N GLY A 62 -2.82 4.49 13.66
CA GLY A 62 -3.87 4.05 12.73
C GLY A 62 -4.82 3.01 13.32
N ASN A 63 -4.38 2.22 14.30
CA ASN A 63 -5.22 1.24 15.00
C ASN A 63 -6.40 1.87 15.75
N ILE A 64 -6.39 3.19 15.97
CA ILE A 64 -7.54 3.94 16.50
C ILE A 64 -8.75 3.80 15.56
N GLY A 65 -8.53 3.70 14.24
CA GLY A 65 -9.60 3.59 13.25
C GLY A 65 -10.51 2.38 13.47
N PRO A 66 -9.99 1.13 13.46
CA PRO A 66 -10.77 -0.06 13.77
C PRO A 66 -11.47 -0.02 15.14
N LEU A 67 -10.83 0.56 16.17
CA LEU A 67 -11.44 0.72 17.48
C LEU A 67 -12.68 1.63 17.43
N VAL A 68 -12.56 2.79 16.79
CA VAL A 68 -13.67 3.72 16.59
C VAL A 68 -14.78 3.08 15.77
N PHE A 69 -14.45 2.40 14.68
CA PHE A 69 -15.43 1.70 13.85
C PHE A 69 -16.18 0.62 14.64
N SER A 70 -15.45 -0.20 15.41
CA SER A 70 -16.04 -1.26 16.22
C SER A 70 -16.96 -0.70 17.31
N LEU A 71 -16.55 0.40 17.94
CA LEU A 71 -17.37 1.10 18.94
C LEU A 71 -18.63 1.69 18.30
N LEU A 72 -18.54 2.28 17.10
CA LEU A 72 -19.70 2.81 16.38
C LEU A 72 -20.71 1.72 15.99
N VAL A 73 -20.23 0.57 15.53
CA VAL A 73 -21.08 -0.61 15.25
C VAL A 73 -21.75 -1.09 16.54
N TYR A 74 -20.99 -1.17 17.64
CA TYR A 74 -21.53 -1.60 18.94
C TYR A 74 -22.59 -0.64 19.50
N LEU A 75 -22.38 0.66 19.39
CA LEU A 75 -23.31 1.68 19.90
C LEU A 75 -24.54 1.88 18.99
N THR A 76 -24.45 1.53 17.71
CA THR A 76 -25.56 1.73 16.75
C THR A 76 -26.00 0.45 16.02
N PRO A 77 -26.42 -0.61 16.74
CA PRO A 77 -26.73 -1.92 16.15
C PRO A 77 -27.92 -1.92 15.17
N ARG A 78 -28.71 -0.84 15.13
CA ARG A 78 -29.89 -0.70 14.26
C ARG A 78 -29.67 0.21 13.05
N LYS A 79 -28.51 0.87 12.95
CA LYS A 79 -28.20 1.76 11.82
C LYS A 79 -27.29 1.04 10.84
N LYS A 80 -27.63 1.10 9.55
CA LYS A 80 -26.78 0.60 8.46
C LYS A 80 -25.63 1.55 8.20
N ILE A 81 -24.61 1.50 9.06
CA ILE A 81 -23.44 2.41 8.98
C ILE A 81 -22.37 1.92 8.02
N GLU A 82 -22.47 0.70 7.51
CA GLU A 82 -21.47 0.06 6.65
C GLU A 82 -21.32 0.80 5.32
N THR A 83 -22.45 1.12 4.68
CA THR A 83 -22.48 1.86 3.41
C THR A 83 -21.89 3.26 3.51
N PRO A 84 -22.33 4.15 4.44
CA PRO A 84 -21.73 5.47 4.57
C PRO A 84 -20.26 5.41 5.00
N THR A 85 -19.87 4.42 5.84
CA THR A 85 -18.47 4.26 6.24
C THR A 85 -17.58 3.90 5.04
N ALA A 86 -18.01 3.01 4.15
CA ALA A 86 -17.26 2.66 2.95
C ALA A 86 -17.03 3.90 2.04
N PHE A 87 -18.05 4.75 1.88
CA PHE A 87 -17.91 6.01 1.14
C PHE A 87 -16.89 6.95 1.78
N VAL A 88 -16.99 7.17 3.09
CA VAL A 88 -16.06 8.05 3.83
C VAL A 88 -14.62 7.56 3.66
N ILE A 89 -14.39 6.25 3.78
CA ILE A 89 -13.06 5.67 3.64
C ILE A 89 -12.50 5.88 2.23
N VAL A 90 -13.24 5.52 1.17
CA VAL A 90 -12.76 5.68 -0.21
C VAL A 90 -12.43 7.15 -0.51
N VAL A 91 -13.31 8.07 -0.12
CA VAL A 91 -13.12 9.51 -0.35
C VAL A 91 -11.91 10.02 0.43
N ALA A 92 -11.79 9.68 1.71
CA ALA A 92 -10.68 10.13 2.54
C ALA A 92 -9.33 9.58 2.04
N LEU A 93 -9.26 8.29 1.69
CA LEU A 93 -8.06 7.68 1.13
C LEU A 93 -7.66 8.34 -0.20
N THR A 94 -8.63 8.53 -1.11
CA THR A 94 -8.39 9.17 -2.41
C THR A 94 -7.93 10.62 -2.24
N LEU A 95 -8.52 11.35 -1.31
CA LEU A 95 -8.12 12.72 -0.99
C LEU A 95 -6.70 12.77 -0.41
N CYS A 96 -6.35 11.87 0.51
CA CYS A 96 -4.99 11.77 1.04
C CYS A 96 -3.98 11.48 -0.08
N ALA A 97 -4.29 10.57 -1.00
CA ALA A 97 -3.46 10.26 -2.17
C ALA A 97 -3.24 11.49 -3.06
N ALA A 98 -4.31 12.23 -3.37
CA ALA A 98 -4.20 13.46 -4.15
C ALA A 98 -3.34 14.51 -3.43
N LEU A 99 -3.54 14.69 -2.13
CA LEU A 99 -2.78 15.63 -1.30
C LEU A 99 -1.31 15.24 -1.20
N TYR A 100 -0.95 13.95 -1.13
CA TYR A 100 0.45 13.53 -1.19
C TYR A 100 1.14 14.05 -2.47
N GLY A 101 0.49 13.92 -3.63
CA GLY A 101 1.06 14.40 -4.88
C GLY A 101 1.41 15.90 -4.90
N PHE A 102 0.70 16.73 -4.12
CA PHE A 102 0.94 18.18 -4.06
C PHE A 102 1.76 18.62 -2.84
N LEU A 103 1.60 17.98 -1.68
CA LEU A 103 2.18 18.42 -0.41
C LEU A 103 3.45 17.64 -0.01
N TRP A 104 3.90 16.65 -0.79
CA TRP A 104 5.06 15.82 -0.39
C TRP A 104 6.37 16.61 -0.16
N GLN A 105 6.59 17.70 -0.90
CA GLN A 105 7.78 18.58 -0.73
C GLN A 105 7.57 19.71 0.29
N GLN A 106 6.38 19.86 0.87
CA GLN A 106 6.13 20.95 1.82
C GLN A 106 6.88 20.68 3.13
N ARG A 107 7.72 21.64 3.50
CA ARG A 107 8.53 21.62 4.73
C ARG A 107 8.03 22.72 5.65
N SER A 108 7.90 22.39 6.93
CA SER A 108 7.49 23.33 7.96
C SER A 108 8.53 23.31 9.09
N PRO A 109 8.94 24.48 9.59
CA PRO A 109 9.83 24.55 10.73
C PRO A 109 9.09 24.10 12.00
N ILE A 110 9.62 23.08 12.68
CA ILE A 110 9.22 22.73 14.05
C ILE A 110 10.47 22.82 14.93
N GLY A 111 10.53 23.83 15.80
CA GLY A 111 11.71 24.08 16.63
C GLY A 111 12.89 24.54 15.79
N SER A 112 14.03 23.85 15.90
CA SER A 112 15.29 24.19 15.19
C SER A 112 15.53 23.38 13.91
N LYS A 113 14.59 22.52 13.51
CA LYS A 113 14.72 21.65 12.32
C LYS A 113 13.49 21.77 11.42
N GLU A 114 13.72 21.63 10.13
CA GLU A 114 12.67 21.51 9.12
C GLU A 114 12.08 20.10 9.17
N HIS A 115 10.75 20.00 9.10
CA HIS A 115 10.04 18.73 9.13
C HIS A 115 8.94 18.70 8.06
N SER A 116 8.73 17.53 7.44
CA SER A 116 7.66 17.24 6.49
C SER A 116 6.35 16.89 7.21
N VAL A 117 5.86 17.85 7.99
CA VAL A 117 4.65 17.74 8.83
C VAL A 117 3.42 17.39 8.01
N ALA A 118 3.30 17.96 6.80
CA ALA A 118 2.19 17.69 5.90
C ALA A 118 2.14 16.20 5.53
N LEU A 119 3.27 15.63 5.13
CA LEU A 119 3.38 14.22 4.77
C LEU A 119 3.02 13.33 5.97
N MET A 120 3.61 13.60 7.15
CA MET A 120 3.34 12.84 8.37
C MET A 120 1.87 12.89 8.80
N SER A 121 1.23 14.06 8.71
CA SER A 121 -0.18 14.24 9.06
C SER A 121 -1.11 13.52 8.07
N LEU A 122 -0.77 13.55 6.79
CA LEU A 122 -1.46 12.77 5.76
C LEU A 122 -1.28 11.27 6.00
N THR A 123 -0.09 10.80 6.43
CA THR A 123 0.13 9.39 6.78
C THR A 123 -0.68 8.97 7.99
N LEU A 124 -0.82 9.82 9.00
CA LEU A 124 -1.69 9.53 10.14
C LEU A 124 -3.15 9.35 9.70
N CYS A 125 -3.67 10.31 8.93
CA CYS A 125 -5.03 10.26 8.39
C CYS A 125 -5.23 9.00 7.54
N GLN A 126 -4.31 8.75 6.61
CA GLN A 126 -4.35 7.59 5.73
C GLN A 126 -4.31 6.29 6.53
N SER A 127 -3.44 6.15 7.52
CA SER A 127 -3.30 4.95 8.35
C SER A 127 -4.59 4.59 9.10
N ILE A 128 -5.27 5.58 9.68
CA ILE A 128 -6.57 5.40 10.36
C ILE A 128 -7.59 4.80 9.40
N PHE A 129 -7.72 5.38 8.20
CA PHE A 129 -8.65 4.88 7.20
C PHE A 129 -8.22 3.52 6.65
N ALA A 130 -6.94 3.33 6.29
CA ALA A 130 -6.39 2.05 5.78
C ALA A 130 -6.70 0.89 6.71
N ALA A 131 -6.37 1.04 8.00
CA ALA A 131 -6.62 0.01 9.01
C ALA A 131 -8.12 -0.32 9.13
N THR A 132 -8.99 0.69 9.01
CA THR A 132 -10.45 0.52 9.08
C THR A 132 -11.01 -0.13 7.81
N THR A 133 -10.38 0.07 6.65
CA THR A 133 -10.89 -0.35 5.33
C THR A 133 -11.20 -1.84 5.26
N SER A 134 -10.30 -2.69 5.75
CA SER A 134 -10.48 -4.14 5.71
C SER A 134 -11.75 -4.57 6.45
N MET A 135 -12.02 -3.98 7.61
CA MET A 135 -13.24 -4.27 8.39
C MET A 135 -14.48 -3.67 7.75
N ALA A 136 -14.41 -2.42 7.31
CA ALA A 136 -15.56 -1.71 6.74
C ALA A 136 -15.99 -2.27 5.38
N TYR A 137 -15.04 -2.67 4.53
CA TYR A 137 -15.37 -3.29 3.23
C TYR A 137 -15.95 -4.68 3.41
N LEU A 138 -15.43 -5.47 4.35
CA LEU A 138 -16.02 -6.76 4.68
C LEU A 138 -17.42 -6.60 5.28
N ALA A 139 -17.62 -5.60 6.15
CA ALA A 139 -18.95 -5.26 6.65
C ALA A 139 -19.90 -4.84 5.52
N PHE A 140 -19.42 -4.07 4.54
CA PHE A 140 -20.18 -3.73 3.34
C PHE A 140 -20.53 -4.99 2.51
N MET A 141 -19.63 -5.98 2.40
CA MET A 141 -19.89 -7.23 1.68
C MET A 141 -21.03 -8.05 2.27
N SER A 142 -21.44 -7.82 3.53
CA SER A 142 -22.65 -8.46 4.09
C SER A 142 -23.93 -8.11 3.33
N HIS A 143 -23.93 -6.99 2.58
CA HIS A 143 -25.05 -6.58 1.73
C HIS A 143 -25.09 -7.30 0.38
N LEU A 144 -24.01 -7.98 -0.02
CA LEU A 144 -23.88 -8.71 -1.29
C LEU A 144 -23.88 -10.22 -1.05
N LYS A 145 -24.24 -11.00 -2.07
CA LYS A 145 -24.15 -12.47 -1.98
C LYS A 145 -22.73 -12.92 -1.61
N ALA A 146 -22.63 -13.94 -0.75
CA ALA A 146 -21.35 -14.45 -0.23
C ALA A 146 -20.33 -14.85 -1.31
N GLN A 147 -20.78 -15.15 -2.53
CA GLN A 147 -19.93 -15.45 -3.70
C GLN A 147 -18.94 -14.33 -4.05
N TYR A 148 -19.23 -13.08 -3.68
CA TYR A 148 -18.37 -11.92 -3.97
C TYR A 148 -17.26 -11.70 -2.94
N ILE A 149 -17.29 -12.40 -1.79
CA ILE A 149 -16.27 -12.27 -0.74
C ILE A 149 -14.87 -12.65 -1.27
N GLY A 150 -14.76 -13.70 -2.09
CA GLY A 150 -13.48 -14.06 -2.70
C GLY A 150 -12.90 -12.93 -3.57
N SER A 151 -13.75 -12.19 -4.29
CA SER A 151 -13.33 -11.09 -5.16
C SER A 151 -12.79 -9.89 -4.39
N ILE A 152 -13.35 -9.56 -3.22
CA ILE A 152 -12.80 -8.43 -2.45
C ILE A 152 -11.39 -8.76 -1.92
N PHE A 153 -11.14 -10.02 -1.53
CA PHE A 153 -9.81 -10.47 -1.14
C PHE A 153 -8.81 -10.41 -2.30
N ILE A 154 -9.22 -10.80 -3.52
CA ILE A 154 -8.38 -10.62 -4.72
C ILE A 154 -8.03 -9.15 -4.91
N GLY A 155 -9.00 -8.24 -4.81
CA GLY A 155 -8.75 -6.79 -4.90
C GLY A 155 -7.79 -6.29 -3.82
N MET A 156 -7.96 -6.70 -2.57
CA MET A 156 -7.05 -6.34 -1.47
C MET A 156 -5.63 -6.85 -1.72
N SER A 157 -5.44 -8.05 -2.28
CA SER A 157 -4.10 -8.54 -2.65
C SER A 157 -3.47 -7.74 -3.78
N LEU A 158 -4.25 -7.34 -4.79
CA LEU A 158 -3.77 -6.51 -5.91
C LEU A 158 -3.36 -5.10 -5.47
N SER A 159 -3.82 -4.63 -4.30
CA SER A 159 -3.49 -3.31 -3.77
C SER A 159 -1.98 -3.10 -3.56
N GLY A 160 -1.22 -4.14 -3.19
CA GLY A 160 0.24 -4.06 -3.06
C GLY A 160 0.98 -4.29 -4.38
N LEU A 161 0.39 -5.10 -5.26
CA LEU A 161 0.99 -5.43 -6.55
C LEU A 161 1.05 -4.22 -7.49
N ILE A 162 -0.02 -3.42 -7.55
CA ILE A 162 -0.09 -2.26 -8.47
C ILE A 162 1.00 -1.22 -8.18
N PRO A 163 1.19 -0.74 -6.93
CA PRO A 163 2.29 0.18 -6.61
C PRO A 163 3.68 -0.41 -6.88
N ALA A 164 3.87 -1.71 -6.60
CA ALA A 164 5.14 -2.38 -6.87
C ALA A 164 5.47 -2.43 -8.37
N LEU A 165 4.49 -2.80 -9.21
CA LEU A 165 4.64 -2.79 -10.67
C LEU A 165 4.91 -1.38 -11.20
N ALA A 166 4.20 -0.39 -10.66
CA ALA A 166 4.42 1.00 -11.02
C ALA A 166 5.85 1.45 -10.70
N ALA A 167 6.39 1.10 -9.54
CA ALA A 167 7.76 1.45 -9.16
C ALA A 167 8.83 0.70 -9.94
N ILE A 168 8.60 -0.55 -10.35
CA ILE A 168 9.51 -1.22 -11.31
C ILE A 168 9.57 -0.44 -12.62
N GLY A 169 8.43 0.08 -13.07
CA GLY A 169 8.35 0.94 -14.25
C GLY A 169 9.03 2.30 -14.10
N GLN A 170 9.33 2.75 -12.87
CA GLN A 170 9.90 4.08 -12.64
C GLN A 170 11.38 4.21 -13.01
N VAL A 171 12.10 3.10 -13.27
CA VAL A 171 13.56 3.07 -13.53
C VAL A 171 14.32 3.91 -12.50
N PRO A 172 14.83 3.33 -11.41
CA PRO A 172 15.57 4.10 -10.41
C PRO A 172 16.74 4.84 -11.07
N GLY A 173 16.93 6.11 -10.70
CA GLY A 173 18.09 6.89 -11.11
C GLY A 173 19.38 6.20 -10.64
N GLU A 174 20.38 6.13 -11.51
CA GLU A 174 21.68 5.53 -11.23
C GLU A 174 22.38 6.32 -10.09
N VAL A 175 22.90 5.64 -9.08
CA VAL A 175 23.77 6.27 -8.08
C VAL A 175 25.21 6.13 -8.57
N GLU A 176 25.74 7.17 -9.20
CA GLU A 176 27.15 7.18 -9.59
C GLU A 176 28.07 7.53 -8.41
N CYS A 177 28.97 6.60 -8.06
CA CYS A 177 30.07 6.85 -7.14
C CYS A 177 31.17 7.66 -7.85
N VAL A 178 31.17 8.99 -7.66
CA VAL A 178 32.24 9.83 -8.19
C VAL A 178 33.46 9.79 -7.25
N THR A 179 34.52 9.09 -7.65
CA THR A 179 35.81 9.16 -6.97
C THR A 179 36.50 10.48 -7.35
N ASN A 180 36.77 11.35 -6.38
CA ASN A 180 37.68 12.49 -6.60
C ASN A 180 39.08 11.93 -6.84
N ALA A 181 39.50 11.85 -8.10
CA ALA A 181 40.84 11.43 -8.49
C ALA A 181 41.86 12.52 -8.17
N SER A 182 42.28 12.62 -6.90
CA SER A 182 43.58 13.20 -6.56
C SER A 182 44.59 12.04 -6.43
N ASN A 183 45.22 11.72 -7.57
CA ASN A 183 46.46 10.94 -7.70
C ASN A 183 46.63 9.68 -6.84
N ILE A 184 45.84 8.63 -7.09
CA ILE A 184 46.29 7.26 -6.77
C ILE A 184 46.01 6.34 -7.95
N THR A 185 47.10 5.94 -8.59
CA THR A 185 47.17 4.91 -9.63
C THR A 185 46.73 3.57 -9.05
N ASN A 186 45.71 2.97 -9.68
CA ASN A 186 45.18 1.62 -9.47
C ASN A 186 44.13 1.46 -8.36
N VAL A 187 42.98 2.09 -8.54
CA VAL A 187 41.70 1.50 -8.09
C VAL A 187 40.81 1.33 -9.33
N SER A 188 40.77 0.12 -9.86
CA SER A 188 39.85 -0.28 -10.92
C SER A 188 38.54 -0.73 -10.27
N LEU A 189 37.57 0.18 -10.16
CA LEU A 189 36.16 -0.18 -10.08
C LEU A 189 35.53 0.10 -11.44
N VAL A 190 35.35 -0.97 -12.21
CA VAL A 190 34.54 -0.97 -13.42
C VAL A 190 33.09 -1.14 -12.97
N TYR A 191 32.28 -0.10 -13.13
CA TYR A 191 30.83 -0.21 -13.00
C TYR A 191 30.26 -0.56 -14.38
N GLU A 192 29.68 -1.74 -14.47
CA GLU A 192 29.02 -2.24 -15.68
C GLU A 192 27.51 -2.03 -15.52
N THR A 193 26.90 -1.27 -16.43
CA THR A 193 25.45 -1.03 -16.52
C THR A 193 24.73 -2.37 -16.67
N ARG A 194 23.94 -2.80 -15.67
CA ARG A 194 23.16 -4.04 -15.75
C ARG A 194 21.71 -3.75 -16.10
N ASN A 195 21.33 -4.08 -17.33
CA ASN A 195 19.94 -4.10 -17.75
C ASN A 195 19.17 -5.22 -17.02
N PHE A 196 17.90 -4.94 -16.68
CA PHE A 196 16.94 -5.78 -15.94
C PHE A 196 16.98 -7.29 -16.28
N SER A 197 17.24 -7.64 -17.55
CA SER A 197 17.31 -9.04 -18.01
C SER A 197 18.47 -9.87 -17.42
N GLN A 198 19.52 -9.23 -16.90
CA GLN A 198 20.71 -9.94 -16.39
C GLN A 198 20.63 -10.29 -14.89
N SER A 199 19.66 -9.75 -14.15
CA SER A 199 19.47 -10.06 -12.72
C SER A 199 18.93 -11.49 -12.51
N ILE A 200 17.90 -11.86 -13.28
CA ILE A 200 17.22 -13.17 -13.18
C ILE A 200 18.14 -14.34 -13.60
N LEU A 201 19.04 -14.13 -14.58
CA LEU A 201 19.97 -15.16 -15.03
C LEU A 201 21.08 -15.46 -14.01
N LEU A 202 21.42 -14.51 -13.12
CA LEU A 202 22.44 -14.73 -12.10
C LEU A 202 21.89 -15.56 -10.93
N ASP A 203 20.65 -15.33 -10.52
CA ASP A 203 19.99 -16.07 -9.43
C ASP A 203 19.69 -17.54 -9.83
N LEU A 204 19.46 -17.82 -11.11
CA LEU A 204 19.25 -19.18 -11.62
C LEU A 204 20.54 -20.01 -11.68
N ASN A 205 21.70 -19.37 -11.87
CA ASN A 205 23.00 -20.06 -11.88
C ASN A 205 23.52 -20.41 -10.49
N LEU A 206 22.87 -19.91 -9.42
CA LEU A 206 23.19 -20.25 -8.02
C LEU A 206 22.44 -21.48 -7.49
N LEU A 207 21.55 -22.09 -8.30
CA LEU A 207 20.81 -23.31 -7.97
C LEU A 207 21.43 -24.54 -8.68
N GLY A 208 22.67 -24.89 -8.35
CA GLY A 208 23.33 -26.16 -8.70
C GLY A 208 23.76 -26.93 -7.43
N PRO A 209 23.77 -28.28 -7.41
CA PRO A 209 23.70 -29.04 -6.18
C PRO A 209 25.07 -29.16 -5.50
N GLY A 210 25.16 -28.70 -4.26
CA GLY A 210 26.34 -28.84 -3.41
C GLY A 210 26.04 -28.37 -1.99
N MET A 211 25.37 -29.22 -1.21
CA MET A 211 25.36 -29.08 0.25
C MET A 211 26.80 -29.23 0.75
N GLU A 212 27.41 -28.13 1.20
CA GLU A 212 28.40 -28.19 2.29
C GLU A 212 28.11 -27.07 3.29
N MET A 213 27.83 -27.54 4.50
CA MET A 213 27.58 -26.76 5.69
C MET A 213 28.93 -26.40 6.32
N ALA A 214 29.30 -25.12 6.31
CA ALA A 214 30.34 -24.59 7.16
C ALA A 214 29.74 -23.48 8.05
N SER A 215 29.59 -23.88 9.31
CA SER A 215 29.21 -23.09 10.47
C SER A 215 30.06 -21.81 10.62
N ASN A 216 29.41 -20.67 10.81
CA ASN A 216 29.48 -19.91 12.06
C ASN A 216 28.67 -18.61 11.95
N HIS A 217 27.56 -18.56 12.69
CA HIS A 217 26.93 -17.31 13.08
C HIS A 217 27.93 -16.47 13.88
N ASN A 218 28.12 -15.22 13.48
CA ASN A 218 28.07 -14.07 14.38
C ASN A 218 27.65 -12.83 13.60
N VAL A 219 26.49 -12.32 14.01
CA VAL A 219 26.01 -10.97 13.72
C VAL A 219 26.96 -10.01 14.44
N ASP A 220 27.67 -9.17 13.70
CA ASP A 220 28.26 -7.97 14.28
C ASP A 220 28.23 -6.82 13.28
N SER A 221 27.30 -5.90 13.55
CA SER A 221 27.52 -4.47 13.68
C SER A 221 28.64 -3.82 12.87
N ALA A 222 28.23 -2.79 12.13
CA ALA A 222 29.01 -1.61 11.81
C ALA A 222 30.19 -1.35 12.76
N ARG A 223 31.42 -1.58 12.27
CA ARG A 223 32.68 -0.86 12.62
C ARG A 223 33.87 -1.59 11.99
N HIS A 224 34.24 -1.20 10.78
CA HIS A 224 35.63 -1.29 10.32
C HIS A 224 35.88 -0.24 9.21
N LEU A 225 35.77 1.03 9.59
CA LEU A 225 36.57 2.07 8.96
C LEU A 225 37.81 2.23 9.82
N GLN A 226 38.88 1.52 9.48
CA GLN A 226 40.19 1.89 9.95
C GLN A 226 41.22 1.71 8.84
N ASN A 227 41.82 2.85 8.50
CA ASN A 227 43.00 3.05 7.68
C ASN A 227 42.85 2.91 6.16
N VAL A 228 42.27 3.94 5.54
CA VAL A 228 42.75 4.43 4.26
C VAL A 228 43.19 5.87 4.47
N ASN A 229 44.51 6.09 4.50
CA ASN A 229 45.11 7.42 4.53
C ASN A 229 44.71 8.18 3.26
N GLY A 230 44.02 9.31 3.44
CA GLY A 230 44.18 10.46 2.55
C GLY A 230 43.28 10.58 1.31
N SER A 231 42.13 9.90 1.25
CA SER A 231 41.11 10.21 0.24
C SER A 231 39.72 10.19 0.88
N GLU A 232 39.14 11.35 1.15
CA GLU A 232 37.71 11.46 1.47
C GLU A 232 36.91 10.99 0.26
N VAL A 233 36.43 9.75 0.30
CA VAL A 233 35.41 9.26 -0.64
C VAL A 233 34.09 9.94 -0.25
N SER A 234 33.88 11.13 -0.81
CA SER A 234 32.61 11.85 -0.70
C SER A 234 31.62 11.19 -1.67
N LEU A 235 30.68 10.40 -1.15
CA LEU A 235 29.50 9.98 -1.90
C LEU A 235 28.69 11.24 -2.26
N ARG A 236 28.83 11.70 -3.50
CA ARG A 236 28.07 12.84 -4.01
C ARG A 236 26.77 12.30 -4.59
N HIS A 237 25.68 12.41 -3.82
CA HIS A 237 24.35 12.11 -4.32
C HIS A 237 24.01 13.11 -5.44
N TYR A 238 23.91 12.62 -6.68
CA TYR A 238 23.30 13.37 -7.76
C TYR A 238 21.78 13.34 -7.52
N ASN A 239 21.24 14.49 -7.12
CA ASN A 239 19.80 14.72 -6.98
C ASN A 239 19.17 14.96 -8.36
N GLU A 240 19.28 13.99 -9.26
CA GLU A 240 18.49 14.02 -10.49
C GLU A 240 17.17 13.33 -10.17
N GLU A 241 16.08 14.10 -10.17
CA GLU A 241 14.74 13.55 -9.96
C GLU A 241 14.49 12.47 -11.03
N PRO A 242 14.05 11.25 -10.66
CA PRO A 242 13.81 10.20 -11.64
C PRO A 242 12.76 10.68 -12.66
N SER A 243 12.85 10.15 -13.89
CA SER A 243 11.97 10.51 -15.01
C SER A 243 10.47 10.43 -14.68
N PHE A 244 10.11 9.62 -13.68
CA PHE A 244 8.80 9.55 -13.08
C PHE A 244 8.79 10.17 -11.67
N SER A 245 8.33 11.41 -11.56
CA SER A 245 8.24 12.13 -10.29
C SER A 245 7.26 11.46 -9.32
N VAL A 246 7.63 11.44 -8.03
CA VAL A 246 6.80 11.03 -6.87
C VAL A 246 5.39 11.61 -6.93
N LYS A 247 5.25 12.84 -7.45
CA LYS A 247 3.95 13.49 -7.67
C LYS A 247 3.02 12.66 -8.57
N TYR A 248 3.52 12.20 -9.72
CA TYR A 248 2.70 11.45 -10.68
C TYR A 248 2.35 10.06 -10.15
N PHE A 249 3.22 9.46 -9.33
CA PHE A 249 2.93 8.21 -8.65
C PHE A 249 1.70 8.33 -7.74
N PHE A 250 1.70 9.30 -6.83
CA PHE A 250 0.57 9.50 -5.93
C PHE A 250 -0.69 9.94 -6.67
N LEU A 251 -0.60 10.71 -7.75
CA LEU A 251 -1.74 11.05 -8.60
C LEU A 251 -2.32 9.84 -9.36
N MET A 252 -1.48 8.90 -9.79
CA MET A 252 -1.92 7.62 -10.35
C MET A 252 -2.67 6.79 -9.28
N LEU A 253 -2.18 6.76 -8.03
CA LEU A 253 -2.89 6.09 -6.94
C LEU A 253 -4.21 6.81 -6.58
N ALA A 254 -4.26 8.14 -6.70
CA ALA A 254 -5.48 8.91 -6.54
C ALA A 254 -6.50 8.61 -7.66
N SER A 255 -6.07 8.45 -8.91
CA SER A 255 -6.96 8.07 -10.02
C SER A 255 -7.54 6.67 -9.80
N LEU A 256 -6.74 5.74 -9.30
CA LEU A 256 -7.17 4.41 -8.89
C LEU A 256 -8.23 4.47 -7.75
N GLY A 257 -8.04 5.37 -6.79
CA GLY A 257 -9.05 5.68 -5.76
C GLY A 257 -10.35 6.24 -6.34
N GLY A 258 -10.26 7.11 -7.36
CA GLY A 258 -11.41 7.63 -8.10
C GLY A 258 -12.19 6.53 -8.82
N PHE A 259 -11.51 5.57 -9.45
CA PHE A 259 -12.17 4.41 -10.06
C PHE A 259 -12.85 3.51 -9.02
N SER A 260 -12.26 3.34 -7.84
CA SER A 260 -12.86 2.62 -6.72
C SER A 260 -14.10 3.34 -6.17
N PHE A 261 -14.07 4.68 -6.09
CA PHE A 261 -15.24 5.48 -5.73
C PHE A 261 -16.38 5.28 -6.73
N LEU A 262 -16.08 5.38 -8.02
CA LEU A 262 -17.07 5.11 -9.07
C LEU A 262 -17.62 3.69 -8.97
N SER A 263 -16.75 2.72 -8.69
CA SER A 263 -17.13 1.34 -8.48
C SER A 263 -18.11 1.17 -7.31
N LEU A 264 -17.84 1.82 -6.17
CA LEU A 264 -18.72 1.81 -5.00
C LEU A 264 -20.09 2.45 -5.31
N VAL A 265 -20.10 3.58 -6.03
CA VAL A 265 -21.33 4.24 -6.47
C VAL A 265 -22.15 3.30 -7.36
N LEU A 266 -21.52 2.64 -8.32
CA LEU A 266 -22.16 1.67 -9.22
C LEU A 266 -22.68 0.45 -8.47
N LEU A 267 -21.94 -0.08 -7.49
CA LEU A 267 -22.40 -1.21 -6.68
C LEU A 267 -23.70 -0.86 -5.94
N ILE A 268 -23.84 0.37 -5.44
CA ILE A 268 -24.97 0.78 -4.61
C ILE A 268 -26.18 1.25 -5.44
N HIS A 269 -25.96 2.09 -6.46
CA HIS A 269 -27.06 2.76 -7.18
C HIS A 269 -27.46 2.05 -8.46
N HIS A 270 -26.56 1.27 -9.07
CA HIS A 270 -26.85 0.72 -10.39
C HIS A 270 -27.85 -0.45 -10.30
N PRO A 271 -28.94 -0.46 -11.10
CA PRO A 271 -30.00 -1.47 -11.01
C PRO A 271 -29.48 -2.89 -11.28
N TYR A 272 -28.43 -3.05 -12.09
CA TYR A 272 -27.78 -4.34 -12.33
C TYR A 272 -27.13 -4.96 -11.08
N CYS A 273 -26.59 -4.13 -10.18
CA CYS A 273 -25.92 -4.56 -8.95
C CYS A 273 -26.91 -4.78 -7.81
N LYS A 274 -28.04 -4.06 -7.83
CA LYS A 274 -29.11 -4.20 -6.84
C LYS A 274 -29.74 -5.61 -6.82
N THR A 275 -29.73 -6.33 -7.95
CA THR A 275 -30.20 -7.73 -8.01
C THR A 275 -29.32 -8.71 -7.26
N GLU A 276 -28.06 -8.33 -6.98
CA GLU A 276 -27.08 -9.15 -6.26
C GLU A 276 -27.00 -8.82 -4.77
N HIS A 277 -27.78 -7.84 -4.31
CA HIS A 277 -27.88 -7.53 -2.90
C HIS A 277 -28.72 -8.59 -2.17
N VAL A 278 -28.30 -8.94 -0.95
CA VAL A 278 -29.03 -9.87 -0.09
C VAL A 278 -30.27 -9.18 0.45
N ASP A 279 -31.42 -9.84 0.33
CA ASP A 279 -32.70 -9.33 0.83
C ASP A 279 -32.79 -9.55 2.34
N THR A 280 -32.23 -8.62 3.11
CA THR A 280 -32.12 -8.71 4.58
C THR A 280 -33.48 -8.92 5.27
N LYS A 281 -34.57 -8.39 4.67
CA LYS A 281 -35.94 -8.55 5.19
C LYS A 281 -36.43 -10.00 5.17
N LYS A 282 -35.93 -10.82 4.25
CA LYS A 282 -36.33 -12.23 4.12
C LYS A 282 -35.61 -13.11 5.14
N GLU A 283 -34.34 -12.79 5.46
CA GLU A 283 -33.57 -13.49 6.51
C GLU A 283 -34.06 -13.15 7.92
N ASP A 284 -34.38 -11.90 8.21
CA ASP A 284 -34.94 -11.49 9.51
C ASP A 284 -36.30 -12.17 9.76
N ASN A 285 -37.16 -12.25 8.75
CA ASN A 285 -38.44 -12.97 8.83
C ASN A 285 -38.22 -14.48 9.05
N CYS A 286 -37.21 -15.10 8.43
CA CYS A 286 -36.87 -16.50 8.69
C CYS A 286 -36.36 -16.74 10.11
N ARG A 287 -35.61 -15.80 10.71
CA ARG A 287 -35.17 -15.89 12.12
C ARG A 287 -36.35 -15.73 13.10
N LEU A 288 -37.32 -14.87 12.79
CA LEU A 288 -38.51 -14.68 13.63
C LEU A 288 -39.48 -15.87 13.58
N VAL A 289 -39.53 -16.62 12.48
CA VAL A 289 -40.35 -17.84 12.36
C VAL A 289 -39.76 -19.04 13.14
N GLN A 290 -38.47 -19.00 13.48
CA GLN A 290 -37.78 -20.09 14.21
C GLN A 290 -37.89 -20.00 15.74
N ILE A 291 -38.60 -19.00 16.29
CA ILE A 291 -38.86 -18.86 17.73
C ILE A 291 -40.33 -19.21 18.01
N ASN A 292 -40.67 -20.48 17.79
CA ASN A 292 -41.85 -21.07 18.42
C ASN A 292 -41.57 -22.55 18.66
N ARG A 293 -40.83 -22.82 19.75
CA ARG A 293 -40.69 -24.16 20.31
C ARG A 293 -40.47 -24.09 21.81
#